data_AF-A0A2V9BNL2-F1
#
_entry.id   AF-A0A2V9BNL2-F1
#
_cell.length_a   1.000
_cell.length_b   1.000
_cell.length_c   1.000
_cell.angle_alpha   90.00
_cell.angle_beta   90.00
_cell.angle_gamma   90.00
#
_symmetry.space_group_name_H-M   'P 1'
#
loop_
_entity.id
_entity.type
_entity.pdbx_description
1 polymer ?
#
loop_
_entity_poly.entity_id
_entity_poly.type
_entity_poly.pdbx_seq_one_letter_code
_entity_poly.pdbx_strand_id
1 'polypeptide(L)' 'MDDAFAPWIGQAVVLQVALGEGKVALRGKLVKDCGEAVRVRLGENNGQGWDVDIYKSMILAVEQDGVNIVAA' A
#
# COMPACT_ATOMS: atom_id res chain seq x y z
N MET A 1 4.26 -13.76 11.67
CA MET A 1 3.85 -12.39 11.27
C MET A 1 3.12 -12.44 9.93
N ASP A 2 2.52 -13.59 9.62
CA ASP A 2 2.34 -14.05 8.24
C ASP A 2 1.04 -13.55 7.60
N ASP A 3 0.10 -13.07 8.41
CA ASP A 3 -1.20 -12.57 7.93
C ASP A 3 -1.49 -11.10 8.29
N ALA A 4 -0.48 -10.34 8.73
CA ALA A 4 -0.70 -8.93 9.11
C ALA A 4 -1.23 -8.08 7.93
N PHE A 5 -0.95 -8.50 6.70
CA PHE A 5 -1.38 -7.82 5.47
C PHE A 5 -2.64 -8.41 4.85
N ALA A 6 -3.08 -9.60 5.27
CA ALA A 6 -4.26 -10.27 4.71
C ALA A 6 -5.54 -9.41 4.77
N PRO A 7 -5.84 -8.68 5.87
CA PRO A 7 -7.01 -7.81 5.93
C PRO A 7 -7.01 -6.65 4.92
N TRP A 8 -5.83 -6.27 4.43
CA TRP A 8 -5.63 -5.15 3.53
C TRP A 8 -5.69 -5.55 2.04
N ILE A 9 -5.65 -6.84 1.73
CA ILE A 9 -5.73 -7.34 0.36
C ILE A 9 -7.05 -6.89 -0.28
N GLY A 10 -6.96 -6.26 -1.45
CA GLY A 10 -8.07 -5.69 -2.18
C GLY A 10 -8.50 -4.30 -1.71
N GLN A 11 -7.90 -3.74 -0.65
CA GLN A 11 -8.23 -2.41 -0.12
C GLN A 11 -7.35 -1.33 -0.75
N ALA A 12 -7.93 -0.14 -0.92
CA ALA A 12 -7.16 1.08 -1.15
C ALA A 12 -6.48 1.49 0.16
N VAL A 13 -5.17 1.71 0.10
CA VAL A 13 -4.31 1.89 1.26
C VAL A 13 -3.27 2.97 1.03
N VAL A 14 -2.81 3.55 2.13
CA VAL A 14 -1.59 4.35 2.21
C VAL A 14 -0.56 3.53 2.97
N LEU A 15 0.54 3.16 2.31
CA LEU A 15 1.69 2.52 2.94
C LEU A 15 2.71 3.59 3.33
N GLN A 16 3.03 3.66 4.62
CA GLN A 16 4.18 4.41 5.09
C GLN A 16 5.42 3.52 4.94
N VAL A 17 6.35 3.89 4.07
CA VAL A 17 7.57 3.12 3.81
C VAL A 17 8.83 3.88 4.19
N ALA A 18 9.81 3.17 4.75
CA ALA A 18 11.15 3.68 4.99
C ALA A 18 12.00 3.55 3.71
N LEU A 19 12.64 4.65 3.31
CA LEU A 19 13.57 4.70 2.19
C LEU A 19 14.84 5.45 2.63
N GLY A 20 15.85 4.67 3.04
CA GLY A 20 17.04 5.23 3.70
C GLY A 20 16.66 5.93 5.00
N GLU A 21 17.03 7.21 5.12
CA GLU A 21 16.67 8.05 6.27
C GLU A 21 15.29 8.72 6.11
N GLY A 22 14.68 8.61 4.93
CA GLY A 22 13.39 9.21 4.60
C GLY A 22 12.20 8.29 4.84
N LYS A 23 11.01 8.90 4.94
CA LYS A 23 9.71 8.21 4.95
C LYS A 23 8.88 8.69 3.77
N VAL A 24 8.26 7.76 3.06
CA VAL A 24 7.42 8.05 1.89
C VAL A 24 6.06 7.40 2.07
N ALA A 25 5.00 8.13 1.75
CA ALA A 25 3.64 7.62 1.72
C ALA A 25 3.29 7.16 0.30
N LEU A 26 3.06 5.87 0.11
CA LEU A 26 2.64 5.29 -1.16
C LEU A 26 1.14 4.99 -1.14
N ARG A 27 0.39 5.62 -2.03
CA ARG A 27 -1.05 5.36 -2.18
C ARG A 27 -1.31 4.38 -3.31
N GLY A 28 -2.12 3.37 -3.04
CA GLY A 28 -2.49 2.37 -4.02
C GLY A 28 -3.40 1.30 -3.46
N LYS A 29 -3.52 0.19 -4.18
CA LYS A 29 -4.30 -0.97 -3.76
C LYS A 29 -3.38 -2.13 -3.42
N LEU A 30 -3.52 -2.71 -2.23
CA LEU A 30 -2.75 -3.90 -1.88
C LEU A 30 -3.34 -5.11 -2.61
N VAL A 31 -2.57 -5.74 -3.49
CA VAL A 31 -3.04 -6.76 -4.44
C VAL A 31 -2.90 -8.16 -3.85
N LYS A 32 -1.76 -8.44 -3.21
CA LYS A 32 -1.46 -9.75 -2.61
C LYS A 32 -0.28 -9.68 -1.66
N ASP A 33 -0.25 -10.63 -0.73
CA ASP A 33 0.95 -10.97 0.02
C ASP A 33 1.85 -11.90 -0.81
N CYS A 34 3.15 -11.62 -0.86
CA CYS A 34 4.17 -12.35 -1.61
C CYS A 34 5.29 -12.90 -0.70
N GLY A 35 4.98 -13.22 0.56
CA GLY A 35 5.98 -13.73 1.50
C GLY A 35 6.73 -12.58 2.19
N GLU A 36 7.94 -12.27 1.75
CA GLU A 36 8.76 -11.18 2.33
C GLU A 36 8.33 -9.78 1.85
N ALA A 37 7.45 -9.72 0.83
CA ALA A 37 6.97 -8.49 0.23
C ALA A 37 5.44 -8.50 0.08
N VAL A 38 4.87 -7.32 -0.11
CA VAL A 38 3.47 -7.13 -0.54
C VAL A 38 3.45 -6.49 -1.92
N ARG A 39 2.53 -6.93 -2.77
CA ARG A 39 2.32 -6.31 -4.09
C ARG A 39 1.30 -5.20 -3.97
N VAL A 40 1.67 -4.00 -4.40
CA VAL A 40 0.80 -2.83 -4.40
C VAL A 40 0.64 -2.34 -5.84
N ARG A 41 -0.61 -2.07 -6.24
CA ARG A 41 -0.91 -1.39 -7.50
C ARG A 41 -0.96 0.10 -7.27
N LEU A 42 -0.05 0.84 -7.90
CA LEU A 42 0.08 2.28 -7.80
C LEU A 42 -0.44 2.98 -9.05
N GLY A 43 -0.91 4.22 -8.87
CA GLY A 43 -1.24 5.14 -9.97
C GLY A 43 -2.35 4.65 -10.90
N GLU A 44 -3.34 3.91 -10.37
CA GLU A 44 -4.44 3.36 -11.16
C GLU A 44 -5.25 4.50 -11.79
N ASN A 45 -5.14 4.62 -13.11
CA ASN A 45 -5.86 5.61 -13.90
C ASN A 45 -6.40 4.93 -15.16
N ASN A 46 -7.71 4.98 -15.37
CA ASN A 46 -8.39 4.29 -16.48
C ASN A 46 -8.05 2.79 -16.61
N GLY A 47 -7.92 2.09 -15.49
CA GLY A 47 -7.62 0.65 -15.46
C GLY A 47 -6.16 0.28 -15.72
N GLN A 48 -5.28 1.26 -15.91
CA GLN A 48 -3.85 1.06 -16.07
C GLN A 48 -3.13 1.51 -14.80
N GLY A 49 -2.34 0.62 -14.21
CA GLY A 49 -1.55 0.88 -13.01
C GLY A 49 -0.31 0.00 -13.00
N TRP A 50 0.61 0.29 -12.09
CA TRP A 50 1.88 -0.41 -11.99
C TRP A 50 1.89 -1.26 -10.73
N ASP A 51 2.17 -2.55 -10.87
CA ASP A 51 2.37 -3.45 -9.74
C ASP A 51 3.81 -3.33 -9.24
N VAL A 52 3.97 -2.98 -7.96
CA VAL A 52 5.26 -2.83 -7.30
C VAL A 52 5.28 -3.72 -6.07
N ASP A 53 6.35 -4.50 -5.90
CA ASP A 53 6.57 -5.30 -4.70
C ASP A 53 7.34 -4.47 -3.66
N ILE A 54 6.80 -4.35 -2.45
CA ILE A 54 7.39 -3.61 -1.33
C ILE A 54 7.76 -4.61 -0.24
N TYR A 55 9.03 -4.65 0.18
CA TYR A 55 9.46 -5.51 1.26
C TYR A 55 8.79 -5.13 2.58
N LYS A 56 8.28 -6.12 3.31
CA LYS A 56 7.60 -5.94 4.60
C LYS A 56 8.48 -5.24 5.63
N SER A 57 9.79 -5.46 5.56
CA SER A 57 10.80 -4.78 6.40
C SER A 57 10.87 -3.27 6.18
N MET A 58 10.40 -2.77 5.04
CA MET A 58 10.34 -1.33 4.74
C MET A 58 9.02 -0.71 5.17
N ILE A 59 7.99 -1.49 5.49
CA ILE A 59 6.65 -0.99 5.81
C ILE A 59 6.58 -0.62 7.30
N LEU A 60 6.35 0.66 7.55
CA LEU A 60 6.21 1.21 8.89
C LEU A 60 4.75 1.18 9.38
N ALA A 61 3.81 1.40 8.46
CA ALA A 61 2.36 1.36 8.73
C ALA A 61 1.57 1.14 7.44
N VAL A 62 0.36 0.59 7.60
CA VAL A 62 -0.67 0.52 6.55
C VAL A 62 -1.92 1.21 7.08
N GLU A 63 -2.42 2.16 6.31
CA GLU A 63 -3.62 2.94 6.63
C GLU A 63 -4.65 2.76 5.50
N GLN A 64 -5.93 2.84 5.82
CA GLN A 64 -6.98 2.84 4.80
C GLN A 64 -6.97 4.16 4.03
N ASP A 65 -6.98 4.13 2.70
CA ASP A 65 -7.11 5.34 1.88
C ASP A 65 -8.59 5.75 1.83
N GLY A 66 -9.00 6.54 2.83
CA GLY A 66 -10.35 7.08 2.94
C GLY A 66 -10.57 8.26 1.99
N VAL A 67 -11.78 8.36 1.44
CA VAL A 67 -12.22 9.60 0.79
C VAL A 67 -12.43 10.64 1.88
N ASN A 68 -11.59 11.68 1.91
CA ASN A 68 -11.95 12.92 2.57
C ASN A 68 -13.07 13.56 1.74
N ILE A 69 -14.33 13.26 2.09
CA ILE A 69 -15.46 14.03 1.60
C ILE A 69 -15.37 15.35 2.35
N VAL A 70 -14.73 16.36 1.73
CA VAL A 70 -14.86 17.73 2.20
C VAL A 70 -16.32 18.10 1.94
N ALA A 71 -17.15 18.07 2.99
CA ALA A 71 -18.51 18.57 2.92
C ALA A 71 -18.44 20.06 2.56
N ALA A 72 -19.09 20.43 1.45
CA ALA A 72 -19.25 21.81 1.00
C ALA A 72 -20.25 22.57 1.88
#